data_AF-A0A1A8QLE2-F1
#
_entry.id   AF-A0A1A8QLE2-F1
#
_cell.length_a   1.000
_cell.length_b   1.000
_cell.length_c   1.000
_cell.angle_alpha   90.00
_cell.angle_beta   90.00
_cell.angle_gamma   90.00
#
_symmetry.space_group_name_H-M   'P 1'
#
loop_
_entity.id
_entity.type
_entity.pdbx_description
1 polymer ?
#
loop_
_entity_poly.entity_id
_entity_poly.type
_entity_poly.pdbx_seq_one_letter_code
_entity_poly.pdbx_strand_id
1 'polypeptide(L)'
;RRKGSEESCLFVFFAGEYSTANARKLIDEATANGFVLIQTKEVSMRPEDVKRVFQNSADDLVEWISKGPVIALELNGDGVVEACKKVANEVFSGTKVFVSDNKNTSSRDVDSFFNFADMQMGL
;
A
#
# COMPACT_ATOMS: atom_id res chain seq x y z
N ARG A 1 -15.43 -5.55 -6.70
CA ARG A 1 -15.92 -4.53 -7.67
C ARG A 1 -15.10 -4.66 -8.95
N ARG A 2 -15.66 -4.50 -10.16
CA ARG A 2 -14.85 -4.55 -11.39
C ARG A 2 -13.89 -3.35 -11.41
N LYS A 3 -12.61 -3.60 -11.70
CA LYS A 3 -11.61 -2.55 -11.92
C LYS A 3 -12.00 -1.78 -13.20
N GLY A 4 -12.09 -0.45 -13.10
CA GLY A 4 -12.41 0.41 -14.24
C GLY A 4 -11.20 0.70 -15.11
N SER A 5 -10.00 0.54 -14.53
CA SER A 5 -8.70 0.73 -15.16
C SER A 5 -7.82 -0.49 -14.95
N GLU A 6 -6.85 -0.73 -15.84
CA GLU A 6 -5.79 -1.72 -15.64
C GLU A 6 -4.74 -1.24 -14.62
N GLU A 7 -4.69 0.06 -14.34
CA GLU A 7 -3.74 0.65 -13.41
C GLU A 7 -4.19 0.51 -11.97
N SER A 8 -3.33 -0.08 -11.14
CA SER A 8 -3.53 -0.21 -9.69
C SER A 8 -2.34 0.40 -8.95
N CYS A 9 -2.51 0.78 -7.69
CA CYS A 9 -1.44 1.27 -6.83
C CYS A 9 -1.55 0.58 -5.47
N LEU A 10 -0.41 0.07 -4.98
CA LEU A 10 -0.28 -0.37 -3.60
C LEU A 10 0.15 0.82 -2.74
N PHE A 11 -0.59 1.09 -1.67
CA PHE A 11 -0.23 2.07 -0.65
C PHE A 11 -0.20 1.37 0.71
N VAL A 12 0.91 1.46 1.44
CA VAL A 12 1.08 0.79 2.73
C VAL A 12 1.47 1.80 3.81
N PHE A 13 0.69 1.80 4.89
CA PHE A 13 1.04 2.45 6.14
C PHE A 13 1.70 1.44 7.09
N PHE A 14 2.81 1.86 7.69
CA PHE A 14 3.47 1.09 8.76
C PHE A 14 2.81 1.37 10.11
N ALA A 15 3.04 0.47 11.08
CA ALA A 15 2.51 0.60 12.42
C ALA A 15 2.89 1.95 13.06
N GLY A 16 1.89 2.61 13.65
CA GLY A 16 2.02 3.89 14.31
C GLY A 16 0.67 4.40 14.82
N GLU A 17 0.69 5.37 15.73
CA GLU A 17 -0.49 5.87 16.46
C GLU A 17 -1.64 6.30 15.55
N TYR A 18 -1.32 6.84 14.36
CA TYR A 18 -2.30 7.40 13.43
C TYR A 18 -2.52 6.54 12.18
N SER A 19 -1.95 5.34 12.10
CA SER A 19 -1.99 4.49 10.90
C SER A 19 -3.41 4.23 10.38
N THR A 20 -4.36 3.86 11.25
CA THR A 20 -5.77 3.66 10.88
C THR A 20 -6.45 4.96 10.42
N ALA A 21 -6.19 6.07 11.10
CA ALA A 21 -6.74 7.37 10.74
C ALA A 21 -6.21 7.86 9.38
N ASN A 22 -4.91 7.65 9.13
CA ASN A 22 -4.25 7.96 7.87
C ASN A 22 -4.77 7.09 6.73
N ALA A 23 -4.99 5.79 6.96
CA ALA A 23 -5.60 4.90 5.98
C ALA A 23 -7.01 5.38 5.59
N ARG A 24 -7.83 5.79 6.56
CA ARG A 24 -9.15 6.37 6.30
C ARG A 24 -9.05 7.67 5.50
N LYS A 25 -8.13 8.56 5.87
CA LYS A 25 -7.87 9.81 5.14
C LYS A 25 -7.46 9.54 3.69
N LEU A 26 -6.60 8.56 3.44
CA LEU A 26 -6.20 8.17 2.08
C LEU A 26 -7.40 7.68 1.26
N ILE A 27 -8.33 6.92 1.86
CA ILE A 27 -9.55 6.46 1.19
C ILE A 27 -10.42 7.66 0.80
N ASP A 28 -10.57 8.64 1.69
CA ASP A 28 -11.33 9.86 1.42
C ASP A 28 -10.70 10.67 0.28
N GLU A 29 -9.37 10.88 0.31
CA GLU A 29 -8.61 11.55 -0.77
C GLU A 29 -8.73 10.80 -2.10
N ALA A 30 -8.55 9.47 -2.09
CA ALA A 30 -8.64 8.65 -3.30
C ALA A 30 -10.03 8.73 -3.93
N THR A 31 -11.09 8.65 -3.11
CA THR A 31 -12.48 8.77 -3.56
C THR A 31 -12.76 10.15 -4.14
N ALA A 32 -12.27 11.22 -3.49
CA ALA A 32 -12.41 12.59 -3.99
C ALA A 32 -11.71 12.81 -5.34
N ASN A 33 -10.61 12.10 -5.60
CA ASN A 33 -9.90 12.11 -6.88
C ASN A 33 -10.45 11.11 -7.91
N GLY A 34 -11.58 10.44 -7.62
CA GLY A 34 -12.24 9.53 -8.55
C GLY A 34 -11.61 8.12 -8.63
N PHE A 35 -10.68 7.79 -7.74
CA PHE A 35 -10.11 6.45 -7.65
C PHE A 35 -11.00 5.51 -6.83
N VAL A 36 -10.88 4.22 -7.12
CA VAL A 36 -11.67 3.18 -6.45
C VAL A 36 -10.79 2.40 -5.49
N LEU A 37 -11.20 2.34 -4.23
CA LEU A 37 -10.64 1.37 -3.29
C LEU A 37 -11.10 -0.04 -3.67
N ILE A 38 -10.15 -0.92 -3.97
CA ILE A 38 -10.40 -2.31 -4.35
C ILE A 38 -10.46 -3.19 -3.10
N GLN A 39 -9.45 -3.09 -2.24
CA GLN A 39 -9.35 -3.87 -1.01
C GLN A 39 -8.36 -3.26 -0.02
N THR A 40 -8.49 -3.68 1.24
CA THR A 40 -7.54 -3.38 2.31
C THR A 40 -7.15 -4.66 3.03
N LYS A 41 -5.93 -4.71 3.55
CA LYS A 41 -5.47 -5.77 4.44
C LYS A 41 -4.61 -5.19 5.55
N GLU A 42 -4.78 -5.72 6.74
CA GLU A 42 -3.88 -5.50 7.86
C GLU A 42 -3.16 -6.82 8.14
N VAL A 43 -1.83 -6.80 8.10
CA VAL A 43 -1.03 -8.03 8.17
C VAL A 43 0.30 -7.79 8.86
N SER A 44 0.73 -8.76 9.67
CA SER A 44 2.04 -8.76 10.29
C SER A 44 3.06 -9.43 9.38
N MET A 45 4.18 -8.77 9.11
CA MET A 45 5.26 -9.35 8.30
C MET A 45 6.50 -9.58 9.15
N ARG A 46 7.24 -10.64 8.83
CA ARG A 46 8.57 -10.85 9.41
C ARG A 46 9.62 -10.20 8.50
N PRO A 47 10.77 -9.78 9.03
CA PRO A 47 11.87 -9.20 8.24
C PRO A 47 12.25 -10.01 6.99
N GLU A 48 12.26 -11.34 7.09
CA GLU A 48 12.57 -12.24 5.98
C GLU A 48 11.54 -12.17 4.82
N ASP A 49 10.30 -11.82 5.12
CA ASP A 49 9.22 -11.73 4.14
C ASP A 49 9.25 -10.39 3.38
N VAL A 50 9.89 -9.35 3.96
CA VAL A 50 9.96 -7.99 3.39
C VAL A 50 10.64 -7.98 2.02
N LYS A 51 11.74 -8.72 1.86
CA LYS A 51 12.45 -8.83 0.56
C LYS A 51 11.60 -9.48 -0.50
N ARG A 52 10.75 -10.44 -0.13
CA ARG A 52 9.87 -11.13 -1.06
C ARG A 52 8.72 -10.22 -1.52
N VAL A 53 8.17 -9.41 -0.60
CA VAL A 53 7.01 -8.56 -0.87
C VAL A 53 7.40 -7.25 -1.54
N PHE A 54 8.42 -6.55 -1.02
CA PHE A 54 8.80 -5.20 -1.46
C PHE A 54 10.05 -5.15 -2.36
N GLN A 55 10.67 -6.31 -2.63
CA GLN A 55 11.76 -6.48 -3.60
C GLN A 55 12.87 -5.43 -3.41
N ASN A 56 13.09 -4.56 -4.40
CA ASN A 56 14.17 -3.56 -4.40
C ASN A 56 14.00 -2.47 -3.34
N SER A 57 12.79 -2.27 -2.81
CA SER A 57 12.52 -1.29 -1.75
C SER A 57 12.69 -1.87 -0.35
N ALA A 58 13.05 -3.15 -0.21
CA ALA A 58 12.94 -3.88 1.05
C ALA A 58 13.86 -3.36 2.17
N ASP A 59 15.11 -3.01 1.85
CA ASP A 59 16.13 -2.73 2.88
C ASP A 59 15.74 -1.52 3.77
N ASP A 60 15.07 -0.51 3.21
CA ASP A 60 14.60 0.68 3.93
C ASP A 60 13.28 0.46 4.71
N LEU A 61 12.67 -0.73 4.58
CA LEU A 61 11.36 -1.04 5.15
C LEU A 61 11.42 -2.04 6.31
N VAL A 62 12.52 -2.79 6.45
CA VAL A 62 12.67 -3.85 7.48
C VAL A 62 12.44 -3.30 8.90
N GLU A 63 13.01 -2.14 9.22
CA GLU A 63 12.83 -1.51 10.53
C GLU A 63 11.36 -1.15 10.81
N TRP A 64 10.64 -0.69 9.78
CA TRP A 64 9.26 -0.23 9.90
C TRP A 64 8.27 -1.38 10.02
N ILE A 65 8.51 -2.46 9.29
CA ILE A 65 7.75 -3.71 9.37
C ILE A 65 7.83 -4.31 10.78
N SER A 66 8.97 -4.18 11.44
CA SER A 66 9.19 -4.71 12.80
C SER A 66 8.43 -3.96 13.89
N LYS A 67 7.81 -2.80 13.58
CA LYS A 67 7.05 -1.98 14.55
C LYS A 67 5.64 -2.51 14.79
N GLY A 68 5.13 -3.38 13.93
CA GLY A 68 3.79 -3.97 14.07
C GLY A 68 3.12 -4.28 12.72
N PRO A 69 1.83 -4.63 12.73
CA PRO A 69 1.07 -4.86 11.51
C PRO A 69 1.10 -3.66 10.56
N VAL A 70 1.12 -3.93 9.27
CA VAL A 70 1.01 -2.90 8.22
C VAL A 70 -0.39 -2.89 7.65
N ILE A 71 -0.87 -1.70 7.28
CA ILE A 71 -2.18 -1.51 6.63
C ILE A 71 -1.93 -1.21 5.15
N ALA A 72 -2.30 -2.12 4.28
CA ALA A 72 -2.22 -1.96 2.84
C ALA A 72 -3.57 -1.64 2.22
N LEU A 73 -3.54 -0.78 1.20
CA LEU A 73 -4.68 -0.39 0.39
C LEU A 73 -4.32 -0.60 -1.08
N GLU A 74 -5.23 -1.23 -1.82
CA GLU A 74 -5.19 -1.28 -3.28
C GLU A 74 -6.15 -0.25 -3.85
N LEU A 75 -5.60 0.72 -4.58
CA LEU A 75 -6.37 1.75 -5.29
C LEU A 75 -6.30 1.51 -6.79
N ASN A 76 -7.38 1.78 -7.51
CA ASN A 76 -7.49 1.56 -8.96
C ASN A 76 -8.04 2.79 -9.68
N GLY A 77 -7.48 3.09 -10.84
CA GLY A 77 -7.91 4.16 -11.74
C GLY A 77 -6.75 4.70 -12.57
N ASP A 78 -7.05 5.42 -13.65
CA ASP A 78 -6.02 5.95 -14.53
C ASP A 78 -5.20 7.03 -13.84
N GLY A 79 -3.87 6.90 -13.82
CA GLY A 79 -2.95 7.81 -13.13
C GLY A 79 -2.94 7.65 -11.61
N VAL A 80 -3.50 6.57 -11.06
CA VAL A 80 -3.60 6.36 -9.61
C VAL A 80 -2.22 6.31 -8.94
N VAL A 81 -1.17 5.81 -9.62
CA VAL A 81 0.18 5.72 -9.03
C VAL A 81 0.75 7.11 -8.76
N GLU A 82 0.70 8.00 -9.75
CA GLU A 82 1.20 9.38 -9.61
C GLU A 82 0.40 10.18 -8.59
N ALA A 83 -0.92 10.01 -8.56
CA ALA A 83 -1.76 10.66 -7.56
C ALA A 83 -1.45 10.16 -6.14
N CYS A 84 -1.25 8.85 -5.95
CA CYS A 84 -0.86 8.29 -4.66
C CYS A 84 0.49 8.81 -4.18
N LYS A 85 1.48 8.93 -5.08
CA LYS A 85 2.77 9.56 -4.77
C LYS A 85 2.62 11.01 -4.32
N LYS A 86 1.77 11.77 -5.02
CA LYS A 86 1.47 13.16 -4.64
C LYS A 86 0.84 13.23 -3.25
N VAL A 87 -0.17 12.40 -2.97
CA VAL A 87 -0.81 12.33 -1.65
C VAL A 87 0.19 11.93 -0.56
N ALA A 88 1.07 10.95 -0.82
CA ALA A 88 2.13 10.58 0.12
C ALA A 88 3.03 11.79 0.47
N ASN A 89 3.43 12.58 -0.53
CA ASN A 89 4.33 13.71 -0.35
C ASN A 89 3.65 14.97 0.22
N GLU A 90 2.37 15.21 -0.06
CA GLU A 90 1.68 16.43 0.36
C GLU A 90 0.91 16.23 1.68
N VAL A 91 0.25 15.09 1.83
CA VAL A 91 -0.66 14.81 2.95
C VAL A 91 0.04 14.03 4.06
N PHE A 92 0.98 13.16 3.70
CA PHE A 92 1.66 12.23 4.62
C PHE A 92 3.18 12.44 4.68
N SER A 93 3.68 13.64 4.37
CA SER A 93 5.12 13.95 4.31
C SER A 93 5.93 13.60 5.56
N GLY A 94 5.31 13.68 6.74
CA GLY A 94 5.93 13.31 8.02
C GLY A 94 5.77 11.84 8.41
N THR A 95 5.10 11.02 7.59
CA THR A 95 4.81 9.61 7.89
C THR A 95 5.53 8.73 6.88
N LYS A 96 6.31 7.75 7.36
CA LYS A 96 6.87 6.74 6.47
C LYS A 96 5.72 5.91 5.89
N VAL A 97 5.67 5.83 4.57
CA VAL A 97 4.73 5.02 3.80
C VAL A 97 5.47 4.30 2.69
N PHE A 98 4.89 3.22 2.18
CA PHE A 98 5.27 2.67 0.89
C PHE A 98 4.17 2.98 -0.13
N VAL A 99 4.57 3.39 -1.33
CA VAL A 99 3.69 3.60 -2.46
C VAL A 99 4.32 2.96 -3.68
N SER A 100 3.53 2.30 -4.52
CA SER A 100 4.02 1.79 -5.80
C SER A 100 4.76 2.87 -6.59
N ASP A 101 5.89 2.50 -7.18
CA ASP A 101 6.76 3.48 -7.81
C ASP A 101 6.29 3.86 -9.22
N ASN A 102 5.83 2.93 -10.05
CA ASN A 102 5.38 3.28 -11.38
C ASN A 102 4.29 2.33 -11.87
N LYS A 103 3.50 2.81 -12.83
CA LYS A 103 2.39 2.07 -13.45
C LYS A 103 2.77 0.69 -13.99
N ASN A 104 4.01 0.50 -14.43
CA ASN A 104 4.44 -0.76 -15.06
C ASN A 104 4.73 -1.85 -14.03
N THR A 105 5.11 -1.48 -12.80
CA THR A 105 5.44 -2.43 -11.73
C THR A 105 4.39 -2.49 -10.64
N SER A 106 3.46 -1.53 -10.58
CA SER A 106 2.50 -1.42 -9.48
C SER A 106 1.55 -2.61 -9.33
N SER A 107 1.18 -3.26 -10.44
CA SER A 107 0.41 -4.51 -10.39
C SER A 107 1.18 -5.63 -9.68
N ARG A 108 2.50 -5.72 -9.91
CA ARG A 108 3.36 -6.69 -9.23
C ARG A 108 3.49 -6.39 -7.74
N ASP A 109 3.54 -5.13 -7.33
CA ASP A 109 3.56 -4.75 -5.92
C ASP A 109 2.29 -5.23 -5.22
N VAL A 110 1.13 -4.93 -5.83
CA VAL A 110 -0.19 -5.39 -5.36
C VAL A 110 -0.22 -6.91 -5.26
N ASP A 111 0.09 -7.61 -6.35
CA ASP A 111 0.04 -9.08 -6.38
C ASP A 111 0.99 -9.69 -5.33
N SER A 112 2.21 -9.17 -5.21
CA SER A 112 3.18 -9.69 -4.23
C SER A 112 2.69 -9.53 -2.79
N PHE A 113 2.10 -8.38 -2.46
CA PHE A 113 1.58 -8.09 -1.13
C PHE A 113 0.32 -8.90 -0.81
N PHE A 114 -0.69 -8.87 -1.66
CA PHE A 114 -1.98 -9.52 -1.34
C PHE A 114 -1.87 -11.04 -1.41
N ASN A 115 -1.04 -11.61 -2.29
CA ASN A 115 -0.72 -13.04 -2.24
C ASN A 115 -0.03 -13.42 -0.92
N PHE A 116 0.90 -12.59 -0.42
CA PHE A 116 1.49 -12.79 0.90
C PHE A 116 0.41 -12.76 1.99
N ALA A 117 -0.45 -11.74 1.99
CA ALA A 117 -1.46 -11.55 3.03
C ALA A 117 -2.44 -12.72 3.05
N ASP A 118 -2.96 -13.13 1.89
CA ASP A 118 -3.92 -14.22 1.79
C ASP A 118 -3.32 -15.57 2.23
N MET A 119 -2.04 -15.83 1.96
CA MET A 119 -1.35 -17.02 2.49
C MET A 119 -1.25 -17.01 4.02
N GLN A 120 -1.15 -15.84 4.66
CA GLN A 120 -1.06 -15.74 6.12
C GLN A 120 -2.42 -15.94 6.83
N MET A 121 -3.54 -15.62 6.18
CA MET A 121 -4.89 -15.79 6.75
C MET A 121 -5.56 -17.12 6.37
N GLY A 122 -4.92 -17.93 5.53
CA GLY A 122 -5.39 -19.26 5.14
C GLY A 122 -5.11 -20.37 6.17
N LEU A 123 -4.66 -20.02 7.38
CA LEU A 123 -4.39 -20.91 8.51
C LEU A 123 -5.37 -20.64 9.66
#